data_AF-Q8WS91-F1
#
_entry.id   AF-Q8WS91-F1
#
_cell.length_a   1.000
_cell.length_b   1.000
_cell.length_c   1.000
_cell.angle_alpha   90.00
_cell.angle_beta   90.00
_cell.angle_gamma   90.00
#
_symmetry.space_group_name_H-M   'P 1'
#
loop_
_entity.id
_entity.type
_entity.pdbx_description
1 polymer ?
#
loop_
_entity_poly.entity_id
_entity_poly.type
_entity_poly.pdbx_seq_one_letter_code
_entity_poly.pdbx_strand_id
1 'polypeptide(L)'
;MTSSSTISEADALKQACDMWWAELKQFGFQSSLVLDMAQFNKGIGHWSQQAWASTAQIGCAMARCPSSTWKTWVVCNYKEAGNFLNQPVYKKGAACSKCSDYNGATCDSASGLCKLP
;
A
#
# COMPACT_ATOMS: atom_id res chain seq x y z
N MET A 1 -21.05 30.26 -15.21
CA MET A 1 -20.10 29.16 -15.38
C MET A 1 -19.44 28.87 -14.03
N THR A 2 -19.86 27.83 -13.32
CA THR A 2 -19.08 27.25 -12.21
C THR A 2 -19.43 25.77 -12.10
N SER A 3 -18.90 24.98 -13.03
CA SER A 3 -18.85 23.53 -12.84
C SER A 3 -17.86 23.26 -11.71
N SER A 4 -18.34 23.15 -10.47
CA SER A 4 -17.54 22.64 -9.36
C SER A 4 -17.47 21.12 -9.54
N SER A 5 -16.52 20.67 -10.35
CA SER A 5 -16.29 19.24 -10.54
C SER A 5 -15.64 18.68 -9.29
N THR A 6 -16.46 18.17 -8.38
CA THR A 6 -16.02 17.38 -7.24
C THR A 6 -15.27 16.14 -7.75
N ILE A 7 -14.11 15.83 -7.15
CA ILE A 7 -13.36 14.60 -7.47
C ILE A 7 -14.27 13.37 -7.24
N SER A 8 -14.24 12.43 -8.18
CA SER A 8 -14.97 11.17 -8.04
C SER A 8 -14.34 10.32 -6.93
N GLU A 9 -15.10 9.36 -6.39
CA GLU A 9 -14.57 8.44 -5.38
C GLU A 9 -13.41 7.61 -5.94
N ALA A 10 -13.56 7.07 -7.15
CA ALA A 10 -12.52 6.29 -7.82
C ALA A 10 -11.24 7.11 -8.04
N ASP A 11 -11.36 8.36 -8.49
CA ASP A 11 -10.20 9.23 -8.70
C ASP A 11 -9.53 9.61 -7.37
N ALA A 12 -10.30 9.86 -6.32
CA ALA A 12 -9.76 10.17 -4.99
C ALA A 12 -9.00 8.96 -4.41
N LEU A 13 -9.58 7.77 -4.49
CA LEU A 13 -8.94 6.52 -4.08
C LEU A 13 -7.64 6.28 -4.88
N LYS A 14 -7.70 6.43 -6.21
CA LYS A 14 -6.53 6.27 -7.05
C LYS A 14 -5.43 7.27 -6.69
N GLN A 15 -5.76 8.55 -6.55
CA GLN A 15 -4.80 9.57 -6.17
C GLN A 15 -4.15 9.28 -4.81
N ALA A 16 -4.92 8.82 -3.82
CA ALA A 16 -4.37 8.44 -2.52
C ALA A 16 -3.36 7.28 -2.64
N CYS A 17 -3.74 6.19 -3.32
CA CYS A 17 -2.84 5.06 -3.56
C CYS A 17 -1.57 5.49 -4.32
N ASP A 18 -1.69 6.29 -5.38
CA ASP A 18 -0.57 6.80 -6.17
C ASP A 18 0.38 7.66 -5.30
N MET A 19 -0.16 8.56 -4.47
CA MET A 19 0.64 9.41 -3.57
C MET A 19 1.38 8.59 -2.52
N TRP A 20 0.69 7.65 -1.86
CA TRP A 20 1.30 6.74 -0.90
C TRP A 20 2.35 5.85 -1.56
N TRP A 21 2.15 5.41 -2.79
CA TRP A 21 3.11 4.57 -3.51
C TRP A 21 4.35 5.38 -3.95
N ALA A 22 4.18 6.66 -4.26
CA ALA A 22 5.25 7.55 -4.68
C ALA A 22 6.32 7.79 -3.59
N GLU A 23 6.03 7.50 -2.33
CA GLU A 23 6.99 7.58 -1.22
C GLU A 23 8.29 6.81 -1.51
N LEU A 24 8.21 5.64 -2.17
CA LEU A 24 9.39 4.87 -2.58
C LEU A 24 10.32 5.68 -3.49
N LYS A 25 9.75 6.39 -4.46
CA LYS A 25 10.52 7.23 -5.38
C LYS A 25 11.07 8.47 -4.66
N GLN A 26 10.32 9.02 -3.71
CA GLN A 26 10.68 10.25 -3.01
C GLN A 26 11.77 10.04 -1.94
N PHE A 27 11.64 9.00 -1.12
CA PHE A 27 12.51 8.78 0.04
C PHE A 27 13.55 7.67 -0.17
N GLY A 28 13.36 6.85 -1.21
CA GLY A 28 14.12 5.64 -1.44
C GLY A 28 13.87 4.58 -0.37
N PHE A 29 14.32 3.36 -0.64
CA PHE A 29 14.29 2.28 0.35
C PHE A 29 15.55 1.44 0.24
N GLN A 30 15.99 0.90 1.37
CA GLN A 30 17.21 0.11 1.40
C GLN A 30 17.05 -1.20 0.62
N SER A 31 18.16 -1.66 0.04
CA SER A 31 18.13 -2.87 -0.76
C SER A 31 17.75 -4.09 0.07
N SER A 32 18.01 -4.16 1.39
CA SER A 32 17.61 -5.32 2.22
C SER A 32 16.09 -5.55 2.29
N LEU A 33 15.29 -4.56 1.90
CA LEU A 33 13.83 -4.51 2.07
C LEU A 33 13.33 -4.55 3.51
N VAL A 34 14.22 -4.41 4.51
CA VAL A 34 13.85 -4.37 5.91
C VAL A 34 13.33 -2.97 6.28
N LEU A 35 12.17 -2.90 6.91
CA LEU A 35 11.66 -1.66 7.48
C LEU A 35 12.26 -1.45 8.88
N ASP A 36 13.39 -0.74 8.96
CA ASP A 36 13.96 -0.29 10.23
C ASP A 36 13.41 1.09 10.64
N MET A 37 13.76 1.53 11.85
CA MET A 37 13.34 2.82 12.38
C MET A 37 13.85 4.01 11.53
N ALA A 38 15.03 3.90 10.92
CA ALA A 38 15.59 4.96 10.09
C ALA A 38 14.80 5.10 8.78
N GLN A 39 14.35 4.01 8.17
CA GLN A 39 13.45 4.06 7.02
C GLN A 39 12.06 4.57 7.42
N PHE A 40 11.50 4.07 8.53
CA PHE A 40 10.17 4.48 8.99
C PHE A 40 10.10 5.99 9.25
N ASN A 41 11.13 6.56 9.88
CA ASN A 41 11.23 8.00 10.17
C ASN A 41 11.35 8.89 8.93
N LYS A 42 11.59 8.33 7.73
CA LYS A 42 11.51 9.10 6.47
C LYS A 42 10.08 9.34 6.01
N GLY A 43 9.09 8.67 6.62
CA GLY A 43 7.70 8.73 6.17
C GLY A 43 7.37 7.76 5.04
N ILE A 44 8.08 6.63 4.94
CA ILE A 44 7.85 5.59 3.91
C ILE A 44 6.68 4.63 4.25
N GLY A 45 6.02 4.87 5.38
CA GLY A 45 5.10 3.92 6.00
C GLY A 45 3.87 3.56 5.15
N HIS A 46 3.42 4.45 4.26
CA HIS A 46 2.27 4.14 3.42
C HIS A 46 2.67 3.24 2.25
N TRP A 47 3.81 3.50 1.61
CA TRP A 47 4.35 2.59 0.60
C TRP A 47 4.62 1.20 1.18
N SER A 48 5.28 1.11 2.34
CA SER A 48 5.64 -0.18 2.91
C SER A 48 4.40 -0.99 3.29
N GLN A 49 3.31 -0.34 3.73
CA GLN A 49 2.05 -1.03 3.99
C GLN A 49 1.37 -1.50 2.70
N GLN A 50 1.37 -0.69 1.63
CA GLN A 50 0.83 -1.10 0.33
C GLN A 50 1.58 -2.29 -0.29
N ALA A 51 2.90 -2.35 -0.08
CA ALA A 51 3.76 -3.41 -0.61
C ALA A 51 3.93 -4.61 0.34
N TRP A 52 3.28 -4.60 1.51
CA TRP A 52 3.51 -5.58 2.56
C TRP A 52 2.99 -6.98 2.16
N ALA A 53 3.89 -7.95 1.99
CA ALA A 53 3.54 -9.21 1.32
C ALA A 53 2.53 -10.09 2.07
N SER A 54 2.42 -9.98 3.39
CA SER A 54 1.42 -10.72 4.17
C SER A 54 0.07 -10.01 4.26
N THR A 55 -0.03 -8.77 3.78
CA THR A 55 -1.27 -8.00 3.75
C THR A 55 -2.06 -8.36 2.50
N ALA A 56 -3.19 -9.03 2.69
CA ALA A 56 -3.98 -9.58 1.59
C ALA A 56 -5.38 -8.99 1.49
N GLN A 57 -5.86 -8.31 2.53
CA GLN A 57 -7.18 -7.67 2.53
C GLN A 57 -7.08 -6.19 2.86
N ILE A 58 -7.76 -5.39 2.05
CA ILE A 58 -7.82 -3.93 2.17
C ILE A 58 -9.27 -3.48 2.04
N GLY A 59 -9.65 -2.47 2.83
CA GLY A 59 -10.90 -1.74 2.68
C GLY A 59 -10.63 -0.25 2.73
N CYS A 60 -11.16 0.50 1.76
CA CYS A 60 -10.95 1.94 1.66
C CYS A 60 -12.28 2.69 1.67
N ALA A 61 -12.24 3.93 2.14
CA ALA A 61 -13.37 4.84 2.12
C ALA A 61 -12.92 6.26 1.81
N MET A 62 -13.82 7.02 1.18
CA MET A 62 -13.66 8.45 0.94
C MET A 62 -14.75 9.23 1.67
N ALA A 63 -14.38 10.33 2.30
CA ALA A 63 -15.29 11.27 2.93
C ALA A 63 -15.03 12.70 2.45
N ARG A 64 -16.11 13.44 2.17
CA ARG A 64 -16.03 14.88 1.89
C ARG A 64 -16.21 15.66 3.19
N CYS A 65 -15.22 16.47 3.53
CA CYS A 65 -15.17 17.22 4.79
C CYS A 65 -15.04 18.72 4.49
N PRO A 66 -16.12 19.40 4.05
CA PRO A 66 -16.05 20.79 3.58
C PRO A 66 -15.58 21.78 4.67
N SER A 67 -15.81 21.47 5.94
CA SER A 67 -15.40 22.29 7.08
C SER A 67 -13.95 22.05 7.53
N SER A 68 -13.27 21.03 6.99
CA SER A 68 -11.87 20.71 7.33
C SER A 68 -10.89 21.46 6.43
N THR A 69 -9.62 21.56 6.86
CA THR A 69 -8.51 22.06 6.04
C THR A 69 -8.41 21.26 4.74
N TRP A 70 -8.46 19.93 4.85
CA TRP A 70 -8.55 19.02 3.72
C TRP A 70 -10.01 18.71 3.40
N LYS A 71 -10.45 19.06 2.19
CA LYS A 71 -11.85 18.96 1.75
C LYS A 71 -12.28 17.53 1.42
N THR A 72 -11.33 16.63 1.23
CA THR A 72 -11.55 15.21 0.93
C THR A 72 -10.54 14.38 1.71
N TRP A 73 -11.04 13.34 2.36
CA TRP A 73 -10.25 12.38 3.12
C TRP A 73 -10.38 11.02 2.48
N VAL A 74 -9.28 10.33 2.33
CA VAL A 74 -9.23 8.92 1.91
C VAL A 74 -8.53 8.14 3.00
N VAL A 75 -9.15 7.05 3.43
CA VAL A 75 -8.61 6.15 4.44
C VAL A 75 -8.68 4.73 3.90
N CYS A 76 -7.57 4.01 3.99
CA CYS A 76 -7.52 2.58 3.71
C CYS A 76 -7.05 1.84 4.97
N ASN A 77 -7.81 0.83 5.36
CA ASN A 77 -7.44 -0.11 6.40
C ASN A 77 -6.99 -1.42 5.77
N TYR A 78 -5.91 -1.95 6.33
CA TYR A 78 -5.30 -3.21 5.93
C TYR A 78 -5.57 -4.22 7.05
N LYS A 79 -6.18 -5.36 6.71
CA LYS A 79 -6.62 -6.33 7.73
C LYS A 79 -5.42 -6.94 8.45
N GLU A 80 -4.52 -7.54 7.69
CA GLU A 80 -3.22 -7.92 8.23
C GLU A 80 -2.36 -6.67 8.24
N ALA A 81 -2.07 -6.17 9.45
CA ALA A 81 -1.18 -5.04 9.62
C ALA A 81 0.19 -5.37 9.04
N GLY A 82 0.78 -4.42 8.33
CA GLY A 82 2.17 -4.44 7.93
C GLY A 82 3.02 -3.58 8.85
N ASN A 83 4.11 -3.05 8.29
CA ASN A 83 4.97 -2.08 8.97
C ASN A 83 5.57 -2.58 10.30
N PHE A 84 5.77 -3.89 10.44
CA PHE A 84 6.49 -4.43 11.58
C PHE A 84 7.98 -4.04 11.47
N LEU A 85 8.47 -3.32 12.48
CA LEU A 85 9.86 -2.90 12.52
C LEU A 85 10.80 -4.10 12.51
N ASN A 86 11.91 -3.93 11.80
CA ASN A 86 12.95 -4.95 11.58
C ASN A 86 12.47 -6.20 10.83
N GLN A 87 11.32 -6.13 10.15
CA GLN A 87 10.86 -7.16 9.22
C GLN A 87 10.97 -6.70 7.77
N PRO A 88 11.17 -7.63 6.82
CA PRO A 88 11.15 -7.29 5.41
C PRO A 88 9.72 -6.98 4.93
N VAL A 89 9.57 -5.95 4.09
CA VAL A 89 8.29 -5.60 3.44
C VAL A 89 7.77 -6.79 2.61
N TYR A 90 8.68 -7.42 1.86
CA TYR A 90 8.44 -8.65 1.13
C TYR A 90 9.74 -9.45 0.97
N LYS A 91 9.63 -10.76 0.76
CA LYS A 91 10.78 -11.62 0.49
C LYS A 91 11.31 -11.38 -0.92
N LYS A 92 12.61 -11.16 -1.07
CA LYS A 92 13.26 -11.12 -2.38
C LYS A 92 13.29 -12.51 -3.01
N GLY A 93 13.03 -12.57 -4.31
CA GLY A 93 13.15 -13.79 -5.10
C GLY A 93 12.47 -13.63 -6.46
N ALA A 94 12.51 -14.71 -7.25
CA ALA A 94 11.71 -14.79 -8.46
C ALA A 94 10.21 -14.76 -8.09
N ALA A 95 9.38 -14.15 -8.94
CA ALA A 95 7.94 -14.14 -8.77
C ALA A 95 7.42 -15.57 -8.54
N CYS A 96 6.44 -15.70 -7.65
CA CYS A 96 5.84 -16.97 -7.24
C CYS A 96 6.74 -18.03 -6.59
N SER A 97 8.06 -17.86 -6.52
CA SER A 97 9.00 -18.87 -5.99
C SER A 97 8.76 -19.24 -4.52
N LYS A 98 7.97 -18.45 -3.80
CA LYS A 98 7.64 -18.63 -2.38
C LYS A 98 6.14 -18.53 -2.09
N CYS A 99 5.26 -18.75 -3.07
CA CYS A 99 3.82 -18.80 -2.78
C CYS A 99 3.44 -19.95 -1.83
N SER A 100 4.24 -21.02 -1.79
CA SER A 100 4.10 -22.11 -0.82
C SER A 100 4.21 -21.66 0.65
N ASP A 101 4.76 -20.48 0.91
CA ASP A 101 4.84 -19.92 2.27
C ASP A 101 3.46 -19.49 2.79
N TYR A 102 2.47 -19.35 1.91
CA TYR A 102 1.09 -18.97 2.24
C TYR A 102 0.18 -20.18 2.04
N ASN A 103 -0.53 -20.57 3.10
CA ASN A 103 -1.33 -21.81 3.10
C ASN A 103 -2.41 -21.79 2.01
N GLY A 104 -2.35 -22.76 1.10
CA GLY A 104 -3.29 -22.89 -0.01
C GLY A 104 -3.13 -21.86 -1.14
N ALA A 105 -2.10 -21.02 -1.10
CA ALA A 105 -1.91 -20.01 -2.14
C ALA A 105 -1.43 -20.62 -3.45
N THR A 106 -1.93 -20.05 -4.56
CA THR A 106 -1.52 -20.40 -5.92
C THR A 106 -0.80 -19.24 -6.57
N CYS A 107 0.05 -19.52 -7.56
CA CYS A 107 0.69 -18.47 -8.34
C CYS A 107 -0.26 -17.97 -9.43
N ASP A 108 -0.54 -16.68 -9.46
CA ASP A 108 -1.02 -16.03 -10.67
C ASP A 108 0.18 -15.60 -11.53
N SER A 109 0.49 -16.42 -12.53
CA SER A 109 1.65 -16.17 -13.41
C SER A 109 1.57 -14.88 -14.23
N ALA A 110 0.36 -14.31 -14.43
CA ALA A 110 0.20 -13.07 -15.19
C ALA A 110 0.64 -11.84 -14.38
N SER A 111 0.33 -11.82 -13.08
CA SER A 111 0.67 -10.73 -12.17
C SER A 111 1.95 -10.99 -11.36
N GLY A 112 2.36 -12.25 -11.23
CA GLY A 112 3.44 -12.68 -10.34
C GLY A 112 3.04 -12.74 -8.86
N LEU A 113 1.74 -12.58 -8.55
CA LEU A 113 1.21 -12.55 -7.19
C LEU A 113 0.84 -13.95 -6.69
N CYS A 114 0.93 -14.14 -5.38
CA CYS A 114 0.40 -15.31 -4.69
C CYS A 114 -1.07 -15.07 -4.36
N LYS A 115 -1.97 -15.77 -5.06
CA LYS A 115 -3.40 -15.71 -4.83
C LYS A 115 -3.77 -16.63 -3.66
N LEU A 116 -4.20 -16.02 -2.56
CA LEU A 116 -4.75 -16.73 -1.40
C LEU A 116 -6.09 -17.42 -1.76
N PRO A 117 -6.44 -18.51 -1.06
CA PRO A 117 -7.71 -19.22 -1.25
C PRO A 117 -8.94 -18.37 -0.90
#